data_AF-A0A1Y5P712-F1
#
_entry.id   AF-A0A1Y5P712-F1
#
_cell.length_a   1.000
_cell.length_b   1.000
_cell.length_c   1.000
_cell.angle_alpha   90.00
_cell.angle_beta   90.00
_cell.angle_gamma   90.00
#
_symmetry.space_group_name_H-M   'P 1'
#
loop_
_entity.id
_entity.type
_entity.pdbx_description
1 polymer ?
#
loop_
_entity_poly.entity_id
_entity_poly.type
_entity_poly.pdbx_seq_one_letter_code
_entity_poly.pdbx_strand_id
1 'polypeptide(L)'
;MPITVVERTAAALLAAEGVGLLVLLGWQIVAIVTGDTDSVASAVALIVLTALGAAAVLGFAVATWIGQSWGRSGGIVTQLLILAVALGAATGDYGHPAVAVALAVPAVVIGICLVAAARAAGGRRPAAE
;
A
#
# COMPACT_ATOMS: atom_id res chain seq x y z
N MET A 1 -6.73 7.37 -23.22
CA MET A 1 -6.11 8.67 -22.87
C MET A 1 -4.77 8.38 -22.22
N PRO A 2 -3.65 8.93 -22.72
CA PRO A 2 -2.34 8.63 -22.15
C PRO A 2 -2.26 9.11 -20.69
N ILE A 3 -1.74 8.25 -19.81
CA ILE A 3 -1.46 8.60 -18.41
C ILE A 3 -0.24 9.53 -18.35
N THR A 4 -0.21 10.42 -17.36
CA THR A 4 0.90 11.34 -17.11
C THR A 4 2.10 10.64 -16.47
N VAL A 5 3.26 11.29 -16.49
CA VAL A 5 4.45 10.80 -15.76
C VAL A 5 4.16 10.62 -14.27
N VAL A 6 3.40 11.54 -13.67
CA VAL A 6 3.01 11.48 -12.25
C VAL A 6 2.15 10.26 -11.95
N GLU A 7 1.17 9.95 -12.82
CA GLU A 7 0.34 8.74 -12.68
C GLU A 7 1.17 7.46 -12.80
N ARG A 8 2.14 7.44 -13.72
CA ARG A 8 3.06 6.31 -13.90
C ARG A 8 3.96 6.11 -12.69
N THR A 9 4.54 7.19 -12.16
CA THR A 9 5.36 7.14 -10.95
C THR A 9 4.56 6.67 -9.75
N ALA A 10 3.35 7.19 -9.55
CA ALA A 10 2.49 6.77 -8.44
C ALA A 10 2.12 5.28 -8.54
N ALA A 11 1.79 4.79 -9.74
CA ALA A 11 1.50 3.38 -9.97
C ALA A 11 2.74 2.48 -9.77
N ALA A 12 3.92 2.92 -10.20
CA ALA A 12 5.17 2.17 -9.99
C ALA A 12 5.52 2.06 -8.50
N LEU A 13 5.36 3.14 -7.74
CA LEU A 13 5.58 3.14 -6.30
C LEU A 13 4.59 2.23 -5.56
N LEU A 14 3.31 2.29 -5.95
CA LEU A 14 2.29 1.41 -5.37
C LEU A 14 2.55 -0.07 -5.70
N ALA A 15 3.06 -0.35 -6.91
CA ALA A 15 3.51 -1.70 -7.26
C ALA A 15 4.70 -2.16 -6.40
N ALA A 16 5.65 -1.26 -6.11
CA ALA A 16 6.78 -1.57 -5.22
C ALA A 16 6.32 -1.89 -3.79
N GLU A 17 5.31 -1.19 -3.25
CA GLU A 17 4.69 -1.56 -1.97
C GLU A 17 4.00 -2.93 -2.04
N GLY A 18 3.27 -3.21 -3.12
CA GLY A 18 2.65 -4.51 -3.34
C GLY A 18 3.68 -5.64 -3.37
N VAL A 19 4.84 -5.41 -3.99
CA VAL A 19 5.98 -6.33 -3.95
C VAL A 19 6.54 -6.47 -2.52
N GLY A 20 6.64 -5.37 -1.77
CA GLY A 20 7.01 -5.41 -0.35
C GLY A 20 6.09 -6.31 0.48
N LEU A 21 4.77 -6.25 0.25
CA LEU A 21 3.80 -7.14 0.89
C LEU A 21 3.97 -8.61 0.46
N LEU A 22 4.34 -8.88 -0.80
CA LEU A 22 4.66 -10.24 -1.25
C LEU A 22 5.94 -10.77 -0.61
N VAL A 23 6.96 -9.93 -0.41
CA VAL A 23 8.17 -10.30 0.33
C VAL A 23 7.83 -10.63 1.78
N LEU A 24 6.99 -9.81 2.42
CA LEU A 24 6.49 -10.08 3.78
C LEU A 24 5.67 -11.38 3.84
N LEU A 25 4.83 -11.65 2.85
CA LEU A 25 4.08 -12.90 2.74
C LEU A 25 5.03 -14.11 2.65
N GLY A 26 6.07 -14.01 1.81
CA GLY A 26 7.12 -15.04 1.72
C GLY A 26 7.83 -15.25 3.05
N TRP A 27 8.15 -14.18 3.76
CA TRP A 27 8.72 -14.24 5.12
C TRP A 27 7.79 -14.99 6.08
N GLN A 28 6.49 -14.65 6.11
CA GLN A 28 5.53 -15.30 7.01
C GLN A 28 5.41 -16.80 6.74
N ILE A 29 5.49 -17.23 5.48
CA ILE A 29 5.51 -18.65 5.12
C ILE A 29 6.77 -19.33 5.67
N VAL A 30 7.95 -18.69 5.53
CA VAL A 30 9.20 -19.21 6.09
C VAL A 30 9.12 -19.31 7.62
N ALA A 31 8.54 -18.32 8.29
CA ALA A 31 8.37 -18.32 9.75
C ALA A 31 7.53 -19.53 10.23
N ILE A 32 6.41 -19.84 9.56
CA ILE A 32 5.61 -21.03 9.89
C ILE A 32 6.41 -22.31 9.68
N VAL A 33 7.11 -22.44 8.55
CA VAL A 33 7.85 -23.67 8.21
C VAL A 33 9.02 -23.91 9.15
N THR A 34 9.65 -22.85 9.65
CA THR A 34 10.79 -22.92 10.59
C THR A 34 10.37 -23.07 12.05
N GLY A 35 9.06 -22.98 12.34
CA GLY A 35 8.52 -23.06 13.70
C GLY A 35 8.67 -21.77 14.50
N ASP A 36 9.02 -20.65 13.86
CA ASP A 36 9.19 -19.33 14.47
C ASP A 36 7.84 -18.59 14.57
N THR A 37 6.81 -19.29 15.06
CA THR A 37 5.47 -18.74 15.26
C THR A 37 4.83 -19.31 16.52
N ASP A 38 4.39 -18.44 17.43
CA ASP A 38 3.74 -18.85 18.68
C ASP A 38 2.39 -19.54 18.48
N SER A 39 1.66 -19.15 17.42
CA SER A 39 0.33 -19.68 17.08
C SER A 39 0.17 -19.84 15.58
N VAL A 40 0.00 -21.09 15.14
CA VAL A 40 -0.24 -21.43 13.73
C VAL A 40 -1.54 -20.80 13.24
N ALA A 41 -2.59 -20.77 14.06
CA ALA A 41 -3.87 -20.18 13.68
C ALA A 41 -3.74 -18.67 13.38
N SER A 42 -3.04 -17.94 14.26
CA SER A 42 -2.77 -16.51 14.06
C SER A 42 -1.87 -16.27 12.84
N ALA A 43 -0.86 -17.11 12.65
CA ALA A 43 0.05 -17.01 11.52
C ALA A 43 -0.68 -17.21 10.18
N VAL A 44 -1.57 -18.20 10.08
CA VAL A 44 -2.40 -18.42 8.89
C VAL A 44 -3.32 -17.23 8.63
N ALA A 45 -3.94 -16.66 9.67
CA ALA A 45 -4.77 -15.47 9.52
C ALA A 45 -3.98 -14.27 8.96
N LEU A 46 -2.76 -14.04 9.46
CA LEU A 46 -1.86 -13.00 8.97
C LEU A 46 -1.43 -13.23 7.52
N ILE A 47 -1.13 -14.48 7.14
CA ILE A 47 -0.80 -14.84 5.75
C ILE A 47 -1.95 -14.51 4.81
N VAL A 48 -3.18 -14.93 5.15
CA VAL A 48 -4.36 -14.65 4.32
C VAL A 48 -4.60 -13.15 4.21
N LEU A 49 -4.53 -12.41 5.32
CA LEU A 49 -4.71 -10.96 5.32
C LEU A 49 -3.62 -10.24 4.50
N THR A 50 -2.37 -10.69 4.62
CA THR A 50 -1.24 -10.13 3.86
C THR A 50 -1.38 -10.41 2.37
N ALA A 51 -1.80 -11.62 1.99
CA ALA A 51 -2.07 -11.98 0.60
C ALA A 51 -3.20 -11.12 0.00
N LEU A 52 -4.29 -10.91 0.74
CA LEU A 52 -5.38 -10.04 0.32
C LEU A 52 -4.93 -8.58 0.19
N GLY A 53 -4.12 -8.10 1.15
CA GLY A 53 -3.51 -6.77 1.09
C GLY A 53 -2.62 -6.61 -0.14
N ALA A 54 -1.73 -7.56 -0.41
CA ALA A 54 -0.85 -7.55 -1.58
C ALA A 54 -1.66 -7.55 -2.89
N ALA A 55 -2.67 -8.41 -3.00
CA ALA A 55 -3.55 -8.46 -4.17
C ALA A 55 -4.30 -7.15 -4.39
N ALA A 56 -4.83 -6.54 -3.32
CA ALA A 56 -5.52 -5.25 -3.39
C ALA A 56 -4.57 -4.13 -3.84
N VAL A 57 -3.39 -4.02 -3.24
CA VAL A 57 -2.40 -2.97 -3.55
C VAL A 57 -1.88 -3.11 -4.98
N LEU A 58 -1.57 -4.33 -5.43
CA LEU A 58 -1.20 -4.59 -6.82
C LEU A 58 -2.35 -4.29 -7.79
N GLY A 59 -3.58 -4.64 -7.40
CA GLY A 59 -4.79 -4.29 -8.16
C GLY A 59 -4.96 -2.77 -8.31
N PHE A 60 -4.74 -2.01 -7.24
CA PHE A 60 -4.74 -0.55 -7.30
C PHE A 60 -3.60 -0.01 -8.17
N ALA A 61 -2.40 -0.58 -8.11
CA ALA A 61 -1.27 -0.19 -8.95
C ALA A 61 -1.60 -0.37 -10.44
N VAL A 62 -2.13 -1.53 -10.82
CA VAL A 62 -2.59 -1.82 -12.18
C VAL A 62 -3.69 -0.84 -12.59
N ALA A 63 -4.71 -0.65 -11.74
CA ALA A 63 -5.81 0.27 -12.01
C ALA A 63 -5.34 1.72 -12.20
N THR A 64 -4.40 2.20 -11.38
CA THR A 64 -3.77 3.51 -11.55
C THR A 64 -2.98 3.60 -12.86
N TRP A 65 -2.24 2.54 -13.21
CA TRP A 65 -1.46 2.46 -14.45
C TRP A 65 -2.35 2.54 -15.71
N ILE A 66 -3.53 1.93 -15.69
CA ILE A 66 -4.49 2.01 -16.80
C ILE A 66 -5.44 3.22 -16.70
N GLY A 67 -5.18 4.16 -15.77
CA GLY A 67 -5.89 5.44 -15.68
C GLY A 67 -7.22 5.40 -14.91
N GLN A 68 -7.58 4.29 -14.27
CA GLN A 68 -8.84 4.15 -13.53
C GLN A 68 -8.84 4.93 -12.21
N SER A 69 -9.94 5.62 -11.92
CA SER A 69 -10.05 6.48 -10.72
C SER A 69 -10.09 5.69 -9.41
N TRP A 70 -10.69 4.50 -9.42
CA TRP A 70 -10.79 3.67 -8.23
C TRP A 70 -9.42 3.17 -7.73
N GLY A 71 -8.44 3.00 -8.64
CA GLY A 71 -7.06 2.65 -8.27
C GLY A 71 -6.38 3.75 -7.45
N ARG A 72 -6.55 5.02 -7.86
CA ARG A 72 -5.99 6.17 -7.14
C ARG A 72 -6.63 6.36 -5.77
N SER A 73 -7.96 6.29 -5.68
CA SER A 73 -8.67 6.42 -4.41
C SER A 73 -8.37 5.27 -3.46
N GLY A 74 -8.33 4.03 -3.98
CA GLY A 74 -7.96 2.85 -3.20
C GLY A 74 -6.54 2.97 -2.66
N GLY A 75 -5.58 3.34 -3.52
CA GLY A 75 -4.20 3.61 -3.11
C GLY A 75 -4.09 4.67 -2.01
N ILE A 76 -4.79 5.80 -2.13
CA ILE A 76 -4.79 6.86 -1.10
C ILE A 76 -5.33 6.32 0.23
N VAL A 77 -6.43 5.56 0.21
CA VAL A 77 -6.98 4.94 1.42
C VAL A 77 -5.98 3.97 2.03
N THR A 78 -5.30 3.14 1.23
CA THR A 78 -4.23 2.27 1.72
C THR A 78 -3.13 3.06 2.43
N GLN A 79 -2.69 4.19 1.87
CA GLN A 79 -1.66 5.02 2.53
C GLN A 79 -2.13 5.54 3.88
N LEU A 80 -3.39 5.97 4.00
CA LEU A 80 -3.96 6.41 5.27
C LEU A 80 -4.05 5.25 6.28
N LEU A 81 -4.38 4.04 5.83
CA LEU A 81 -4.39 2.85 6.67
C LEU A 81 -2.97 2.49 7.15
N ILE A 82 -1.96 2.58 6.28
CA ILE A 82 -0.56 2.36 6.66
C ILE A 82 -0.11 3.42 7.67
N LEU A 83 -0.49 4.68 7.50
CA LEU A 83 -0.19 5.74 8.48
C LEU A 83 -0.88 5.50 9.82
N ALA A 84 -2.11 4.98 9.82
CA ALA A 84 -2.79 4.58 11.05
C ALA A 84 -2.05 3.43 11.76
N VAL A 85 -1.57 2.44 11.00
CA VAL A 85 -0.72 1.35 11.52
C VAL A 85 0.60 1.89 12.04
N ALA A 86 1.25 2.82 11.33
CA ALA A 86 2.50 3.45 11.75
C ALA A 86 2.33 4.23 13.06
N LEU A 87 1.24 4.97 13.21
CA LEU A 87 0.90 5.64 14.47
C LEU A 87 0.71 4.63 15.59
N GLY A 88 -0.03 3.55 15.35
CA GLY A 88 -0.18 2.45 16.32
C GLY A 88 1.17 1.81 16.71
N ALA A 89 2.08 1.64 15.74
CA ALA A 89 3.43 1.14 15.99
C ALA A 89 4.30 2.14 16.77
N ALA A 90 4.01 3.45 16.70
CA ALA A 90 4.72 4.48 17.47
C ALA A 90 4.20 4.60 18.91
N THR A 91 2.89 4.45 19.13
CA THR A 91 2.22 4.77 20.40
C THR A 91 1.71 3.56 21.18
N GLY A 92 1.74 2.36 20.61
CA GLY A 92 1.24 1.15 21.28
C GLY A 92 2.10 0.69 22.45
N ASP A 93 1.57 -0.23 23.27
CA ASP A 93 2.23 -0.77 24.48
C ASP A 93 3.62 -1.36 24.20
N TYR A 94 3.84 -1.88 22.98
CA TYR A 94 5.12 -2.38 22.48
C TYR A 94 5.61 -1.56 21.29
N GLY A 95 5.58 -0.23 21.44
CA GLY A 95 5.96 0.71 20.39
C GLY A 95 7.35 0.44 19.82
N HIS A 96 7.45 0.39 18.49
CA HIS A 96 8.69 0.26 17.74
C HIS A 96 8.86 1.50 16.84
N PRO A 97 9.48 2.58 17.34
CA PRO A 97 9.58 3.85 16.62
C PRO A 97 10.25 3.72 15.25
N ALA A 98 11.25 2.84 15.13
CA ALA A 98 11.92 2.58 13.87
C ALA A 98 10.97 1.97 12.81
N VAL A 99 10.11 1.02 13.22
CA VAL A 99 9.09 0.41 12.35
C VAL A 99 8.04 1.44 11.96
N ALA A 100 7.61 2.27 12.91
CA ALA A 100 6.67 3.36 12.63
C ALA A 100 7.21 4.31 11.56
N VAL A 101 8.46 4.74 11.67
CA VAL A 101 9.10 5.61 10.65
C VAL A 101 9.24 4.88 9.31
N ALA A 102 9.67 3.62 9.32
CA ALA A 102 9.83 2.81 8.11
C ALA A 102 8.50 2.60 7.35
N LEU A 103 7.37 2.57 8.05
CA LEU A 103 6.03 2.53 7.45
C LEU A 103 5.55 3.92 7.02
N ALA A 104 5.75 4.94 7.85
CA ALA A 104 5.21 6.27 7.60
C ALA A 104 5.86 6.99 6.41
N VAL A 105 7.19 6.89 6.27
CA VAL A 105 7.93 7.58 5.20
C VAL A 105 7.44 7.18 3.79
N PRO A 106 7.42 5.88 3.41
CA PRO A 106 6.90 5.49 2.10
C PRO A 106 5.43 5.87 1.97
N ALA A 107 4.62 5.73 3.03
CA ALA A 107 3.20 6.01 2.93
C ALA A 107 2.89 7.48 2.63
N VAL A 108 3.63 8.42 3.24
CA VAL A 108 3.53 9.85 2.95
C VAL A 108 3.96 10.13 1.51
N VAL A 109 5.12 9.63 1.08
CA VAL A 109 5.66 9.88 -0.26
C VAL A 109 4.69 9.40 -1.34
N ILE A 110 4.21 8.17 -1.20
CA ILE A 110 3.30 7.53 -2.16
C ILE A 110 1.94 8.22 -2.11
N GLY A 111 1.45 8.59 -0.93
CA GLY A 111 0.22 9.35 -0.76
C GLY A 111 0.26 10.69 -1.49
N ILE A 112 1.36 11.44 -1.38
CA ILE A 112 1.55 12.71 -2.10
C ILE A 112 1.53 12.48 -3.62
N CYS A 113 2.25 11.45 -4.11
CA CYS A 113 2.26 11.12 -5.53
C CYS A 113 0.85 10.75 -6.05
N LEU A 114 0.08 9.97 -5.28
CA LEU A 114 -1.28 9.57 -5.64
C LEU A 114 -2.26 10.76 -5.64
N VAL A 115 -2.14 11.68 -4.69
CA VAL A 115 -2.93 12.92 -4.66
C VAL A 115 -2.59 13.80 -5.86
N ALA A 116 -1.30 13.93 -6.20
CA ALA A 116 -0.87 14.67 -7.39
C ALA A 116 -1.42 14.03 -8.68
N ALA A 117 -1.36 12.69 -8.78
CA ALA A 117 -1.94 11.93 -9.88
C ALA A 117 -3.47 12.14 -10.00
N ALA A 118 -4.19 12.13 -8.87
CA ALA A 118 -5.63 12.38 -8.84
C ALA A 118 -6.00 13.80 -9.31
N ARG A 119 -5.24 14.82 -8.88
CA ARG A 119 -5.42 16.21 -9.34
C ARG A 119 -5.15 16.39 -10.83
N ALA A 120 -4.06 15.79 -11.33
CA ALA A 120 -3.73 15.80 -12.75
C ALA A 120 -4.82 15.12 -13.62
N ALA A 121 -5.47 14.07 -13.10
CA ALA A 121 -6.64 13.47 -13.74
C ALA A 121 -7.88 14.36 -13.70
N GLY A 122 -8.15 15.03 -12.57
CA GLY A 122 -9.28 15.94 -12.40
C GLY A 122 -9.24 17.14 -13.33
N GLY A 123 -8.07 17.80 -13.47
CA GLY A 123 -7.91 18.97 -14.34
C GLY A 123 -8.05 18.69 -15.84
N ARG A 124 -8.06 17.41 -16.25
CA ARG A 124 -8.31 17.01 -17.65
C ARG A 124 -9.78 16.73 -17.95
N ARG A 125 -10.64 16.64 -16.93
CA ARG A 125 -12.09 16.54 -17.16
C ARG A 125 -12.55 17.94 -17.60
N PRO A 126 -13.08 18.11 -18.83
CA PRO A 126 -13.70 19.37 -19.19
C PRO A 126 -14.79 19.70 -18.16
N ALA A 127 -14.96 20.99 -17.84
CA ALA A 127 -16.10 21.43 -17.07
C ALA A 127 -17.35 20.92 -17.80
N ALA A 128 -18.01 19.92 -17.23
CA ALA A 128 -19.33 19.55 -17.69
C ALA A 128 -20.23 20.72 -17.28
N GLU A 129 -20.51 21.57 -18.26
CA GLU A 129 -21.56 22.60 -18.21
C GLU A 129 -22.94 21.97 -18.05
#